data_AF-A0A6A4GYR8-F1
#
_entry.id   AF-A0A6A4GYR8-F1
#
_cell.length_a   1.000
_cell.length_b   1.000
_cell.length_c   1.000
_cell.angle_alpha   90.00
_cell.angle_beta   90.00
_cell.angle_gamma   90.00
#
_symmetry.space_group_name_H-M   'P 1'
#
loop_
_entity.id
_entity.type
_entity.pdbx_description
1 polymer ?
#
loop_
_entity_poly.entity_id
_entity_poly.type
_entity_poly.pdbx_seq_one_letter_code
_entity_poly.pdbx_strand_id
1 'polypeptide(L)'
;MSTDVVTQLTMEFPELAHLSRQDLEDLLSDTNYFQAVFHSLPAVKAMYAAQAELGNANESIANNNLASQERLYRLRSETQDAFNEAKLLEARWKELEKEQRDVYQRYTPQFLLMRLRHSVTAQDDASETLANAFIQHQSLGTSESPSGTSTPSGKEIDDFIKEYKEARKVYHKRVIWSDRWTKGQVEWRDD
;
A
#
# COMPACT_ATOMS: atom_id res chain seq x y z
N MET A 1 8.76 56.98 73.64
CA MET A 1 10.12 57.05 73.07
C MET A 1 10.66 55.63 73.06
N SER A 2 10.33 54.83 72.04
CA SER A 2 10.91 53.50 71.89
C SER A 2 12.32 53.69 71.34
N THR A 3 13.31 53.29 72.13
CA THR A 3 14.70 53.22 71.72
C THR A 3 14.83 52.06 70.74
N ASP A 4 15.16 52.35 69.47
CA ASP A 4 15.57 51.34 68.50
C ASP A 4 16.84 50.66 69.05
N VAL A 5 16.68 49.49 69.65
CA VAL A 5 17.81 48.73 70.20
C VAL A 5 18.49 48.03 69.03
N VAL A 6 19.55 48.64 68.50
CA VAL A 6 20.41 48.02 67.49
C VAL A 6 21.16 46.85 68.14
N THR A 7 20.62 45.65 67.98
CA THR A 7 21.24 44.38 68.36
C THR A 7 21.67 43.61 67.11
N GLN A 8 22.59 42.66 67.26
CA GLN A 8 23.01 41.77 66.17
C GLN A 8 21.82 41.00 65.56
N LEU A 9 20.80 40.68 66.37
CA LEU A 9 19.54 40.09 65.94
C LEU A 9 18.74 41.02 65.00
N THR A 10 18.60 42.30 65.35
CA THR A 10 17.91 43.29 64.51
C THR A 10 18.71 43.69 63.27
N MET A 11 20.02 43.42 63.25
CA MET A 11 20.86 43.60 62.05
C MET A 11 20.68 42.46 61.04
N GLU A 12 20.58 41.21 61.51
CA GLU A 12 20.28 40.06 60.64
C GLU A 12 18.80 40.01 60.24
N PHE A 13 17.90 40.45 61.12
CA PHE A 13 16.46 40.43 60.92
C PHE A 13 15.88 41.83 61.13
N PRO A 14 16.04 42.74 60.13
CA PRO A 14 15.54 44.11 60.22
C PRO A 14 14.01 44.19 60.36
N GLU A 15 13.31 43.14 59.91
CA GLU A 15 11.87 42.95 60.10
C GLU A 15 11.47 42.94 61.59
N LEU A 16 12.40 42.63 62.52
CA LEU A 16 12.13 42.60 63.97
C LEU A 16 12.42 43.93 64.67
N ALA A 17 13.04 44.89 63.99
CA ALA A 17 13.54 46.13 64.61
C ALA A 17 12.43 47.06 65.12
N HIS A 18 11.20 46.92 64.61
CA HIS A 18 10.04 47.74 64.99
C HIS A 18 9.20 47.13 66.12
N LEU A 19 9.48 45.90 66.56
CA LEU A 19 8.76 45.22 67.63
C LEU A 19 9.32 45.60 69.01
N SER A 20 8.45 45.73 70.00
CA SER A 20 8.88 45.98 71.38
C SER A 20 9.43 44.72 72.04
N ARG A 21 10.15 44.88 73.16
CA ARG A 21 10.63 43.73 73.94
C ARG A 21 9.50 42.81 74.39
N GLN A 22 8.36 43.37 74.78
CA GLN A 22 7.18 42.59 75.17
C GLN A 22 6.67 41.77 73.99
N ASP A 23 6.58 42.39 72.80
CA ASP A 23 6.15 41.69 71.58
C ASP A 23 7.13 40.56 71.21
N LEU A 24 8.44 40.73 71.42
CA LEU A 24 9.42 39.66 71.18
C LEU A 24 9.33 38.51 72.20
N GLU A 25 9.01 38.79 73.46
CA GLU A 25 8.75 37.78 74.49
C GLU A 25 7.43 37.03 74.22
N ASP A 26 6.40 37.74 73.76
CA ASP A 26 5.12 37.19 73.32
C ASP A 26 5.29 36.36 72.03
N LEU A 27 6.15 36.78 71.10
CA LEU A 27 6.53 36.02 69.90
C LEU A 27 7.21 34.68 70.22
N LEU A 28 7.98 34.63 71.32
CA LEU A 28 8.66 33.41 71.74
C LEU A 28 7.73 32.44 72.49
N SER A 29 6.67 32.96 73.12
CA SER A 29 5.77 32.20 74.00
C SER A 29 4.44 31.82 73.35
N ASP A 30 3.91 32.64 72.44
CA ASP A 30 2.70 32.36 71.68
C ASP A 30 3.03 31.97 70.23
N THR A 31 2.85 30.68 69.93
CA THR A 31 3.08 30.10 68.59
C THR A 31 2.14 30.71 67.54
N ASN A 32 0.91 31.07 67.89
CA ASN A 32 -0.03 31.65 66.92
C ASN A 32 0.37 33.08 66.55
N TYR A 33 0.84 33.85 67.53
CA TYR A 33 1.35 35.19 67.30
C TYR A 33 2.62 35.15 66.42
N PHE A 34 3.55 34.22 66.69
CA PHE A 34 4.69 33.99 65.81
C PHE A 34 4.28 33.67 64.36
N GLN A 35 3.34 32.74 64.18
CA GLN A 35 2.86 32.38 62.83
C GLN A 35 2.21 33.58 62.13
N ALA A 36 1.41 34.37 62.85
CA ALA A 36 0.79 35.57 62.28
C ALA A 36 1.84 36.59 61.80
N VAL A 37 2.88 36.85 62.61
CA VAL A 37 3.99 37.74 62.22
C VAL A 37 4.79 37.15 61.07
N PHE A 38 5.11 35.85 61.10
CA PHE A 38 5.82 35.17 60.02
C PHE A 38 5.08 35.25 58.68
N HIS A 39 3.77 34.98 58.67
CA HIS A 39 2.93 35.12 57.48
C HIS A 39 2.68 36.58 57.07
N SER A 40 2.96 37.53 57.95
CA SER A 40 2.89 38.96 57.61
C SER A 40 4.10 39.44 56.81
N LEU A 41 5.24 38.74 56.91
CA LEU A 41 6.50 39.11 56.27
C LEU A 41 6.36 39.19 54.74
N PRO A 42 6.87 40.26 54.10
CA PRO A 42 6.77 40.43 52.65
C PRO A 42 7.37 39.27 51.86
N ALA A 43 8.53 38.74 52.29
CA ALA A 43 9.19 37.63 51.65
C ALA A 43 8.35 36.33 51.69
N VAL A 44 7.71 36.06 52.83
CA VAL A 44 6.85 34.88 53.03
C VAL A 44 5.57 35.00 52.19
N LYS A 45 4.94 36.18 52.17
CA LYS A 45 3.79 36.46 51.29
C LYS A 45 4.13 36.30 49.81
N ALA A 46 5.28 36.83 49.38
CA ALA A 46 5.76 36.67 48.01
C ALA A 46 6.00 35.20 47.65
N MET A 47 6.58 34.43 48.56
CA MET A 47 6.79 32.98 48.37
C MET A 47 5.45 32.23 48.21
N TYR A 48 4.47 32.48 49.07
CA TYR A 48 3.14 31.87 48.96
C TYR A 48 2.40 32.28 47.69
N ALA A 49 2.51 33.55 47.29
CA ALA A 49 1.94 34.03 46.04
C ALA A 49 2.56 33.31 44.82
N ALA A 50 3.89 33.20 44.79
CA ALA A 50 4.59 32.48 43.72
C ALA A 50 4.23 30.98 43.70
N GLN A 51 4.10 30.35 44.87
CA GLN A 51 3.66 28.96 44.97
C GLN A 51 2.23 28.77 44.43
N ALA A 52 1.31 29.67 44.76
CA ALA A 52 -0.07 29.62 44.28
C ALA A 52 -0.13 29.83 42.76
N GLU A 53 0.65 30.77 42.22
CA GLU A 53 0.74 31.01 40.78
C GLU A 53 1.25 29.78 40.03
N LEU A 54 2.33 29.15 40.51
CA LEU A 54 2.85 27.91 39.95
C LEU A 54 1.85 26.76 40.03
N GLY A 55 1.11 26.67 41.13
CA GLY A 55 0.02 25.69 41.29
C GLY A 55 -1.06 25.85 40.24
N ASN A 56 -1.57 27.07 40.07
CA ASN A 56 -2.58 27.41 39.08
C ASN A 56 -2.08 27.17 37.64
N ALA A 57 -0.81 27.50 37.36
CA ALA A 57 -0.21 27.25 36.06
C ALA A 57 -0.13 25.75 35.74
N ASN A 58 0.31 24.93 36.70
CA ASN A 58 0.35 23.48 36.54
C ASN A 58 -1.04 22.88 36.35
N GLU A 59 -2.03 23.33 37.10
CA GLU A 59 -3.42 22.88 36.96
C GLU A 59 -3.98 23.22 35.56
N SER A 60 -3.72 24.43 35.08
CA SER A 60 -4.10 24.85 33.72
C SER A 60 -3.48 23.96 32.64
N ILE A 61 -2.19 23.63 32.78
CA ILE A 61 -1.48 22.72 31.85
C ILE A 61 -2.09 21.32 31.91
N ALA A 62 -2.36 20.79 33.11
CA ALA A 62 -2.97 19.48 33.29
C ALA A 62 -4.36 19.41 32.64
N ASN A 63 -5.19 20.44 32.84
CA ASN A 63 -6.52 20.52 32.23
C ASN A 63 -6.46 20.58 30.71
N ASN A 64 -5.50 21.32 30.14
CA ASN A 64 -5.30 21.37 28.69
C ASN A 64 -4.86 20.00 28.12
N ASN A 65 -3.95 19.33 28.80
CA ASN A 65 -3.51 17.98 28.42
C ASN A 65 -4.68 16.99 28.43
N LEU A 66 -5.51 17.01 29.47
CA LEU A 66 -6.70 16.16 29.57
C LEU A 66 -7.74 16.49 28.48
N ALA A 67 -7.98 17.78 28.21
CA ALA A 67 -8.89 18.19 27.14
C ALA A 67 -8.42 17.75 25.75
N SER A 68 -7.10 17.69 25.54
CA SER A 68 -6.51 17.27 24.26
C SER A 68 -6.46 15.74 24.09
N GLN A 69 -6.53 14.99 25.18
CA GLN A 69 -6.34 13.53 25.21
C GLN A 69 -7.32 12.79 24.30
N GLU A 70 -8.62 13.07 24.42
CA GLU A 70 -9.67 12.40 23.64
C GLU A 70 -9.49 12.62 22.13
N ARG A 71 -9.22 13.87 21.73
CA ARG A 71 -8.97 14.22 20.32
C ARG A 71 -7.76 13.47 19.77
N LEU A 72 -6.68 13.35 20.53
CA LEU A 72 -5.47 12.63 20.12
C LEU A 72 -5.74 11.12 19.99
N TYR A 73 -6.50 10.52 20.89
CA TYR A 73 -6.89 9.12 20.78
C TYR A 73 -7.76 8.86 19.54
N ARG A 74 -8.75 9.73 19.30
CA ARG A 74 -9.60 9.62 18.11
C ARG A 74 -8.80 9.77 16.82
N LEU A 75 -7.89 10.76 16.75
CA LEU A 75 -7.04 10.94 15.58
C LEU A 75 -6.13 9.71 15.36
N ARG A 76 -5.60 9.13 16.45
CA ARG A 76 -4.80 7.91 16.38
C ARG A 76 -5.62 6.73 15.85
N SER A 77 -6.85 6.53 16.34
CA SER A 77 -7.70 5.43 15.85
C SER A 77 -8.06 5.62 14.38
N GLU A 78 -8.49 6.82 13.98
CA GLU A 78 -8.81 7.14 12.58
C GLU A 78 -7.61 6.89 11.65
N THR A 79 -6.41 7.30 12.08
CA THR A 79 -5.18 7.07 11.31
C THR A 79 -4.85 5.59 11.21
N GLN A 80 -5.04 4.83 12.30
CA GLN A 80 -4.81 3.39 12.30
C GLN A 80 -5.78 2.67 11.37
N ASP A 81 -7.06 3.04 11.37
CA ASP A 81 -8.09 2.44 10.53
C ASP A 81 -7.81 2.74 9.05
N ALA A 82 -7.50 3.99 8.70
CA ALA A 82 -7.11 4.37 7.35
C ALA A 82 -5.84 3.64 6.87
N PHE A 83 -4.86 3.46 7.75
CA PHE A 83 -3.66 2.69 7.43
C PHE A 83 -3.97 1.21 7.18
N ASN A 84 -4.82 0.60 8.02
CA ASN A 84 -5.24 -0.78 7.86
C ASN A 84 -6.01 -0.97 6.54
N GLU A 85 -6.92 -0.05 6.20
CA GLU A 85 -7.65 -0.06 4.94
C GLU A 85 -6.69 0.04 3.73
N ALA A 86 -5.74 0.98 3.77
CA ALA A 86 -4.74 1.13 2.72
C ALA A 86 -3.92 -0.16 2.53
N LYS A 87 -3.57 -0.85 3.63
CA LYS A 87 -2.85 -2.13 3.57
C LYS A 87 -3.68 -3.26 3.00
N LEU A 88 -4.97 -3.31 3.30
CA LEU A 88 -5.89 -4.27 2.70
C LEU A 88 -6.04 -4.02 1.18
N LEU A 89 -6.18 -2.76 0.78
CA LEU A 89 -6.24 -2.36 -0.63
C LEU A 89 -4.93 -2.69 -1.37
N GLU A 90 -3.77 -2.49 -0.75
CA GLU A 90 -2.46 -2.87 -1.31
C GLU A 90 -2.37 -4.38 -1.55
N ALA A 91 -2.86 -5.19 -0.61
CA ALA A 91 -2.90 -6.64 -0.76
C ALA A 91 -3.84 -7.07 -1.90
N ARG A 92 -5.06 -6.51 -1.93
CA ARG A 92 -6.04 -6.75 -2.99
C ARG A 92 -5.54 -6.33 -4.37
N TRP A 93 -4.79 -5.23 -4.45
CA TRP A 93 -4.19 -4.76 -5.70
C TRP A 93 -3.21 -5.80 -6.27
N LYS A 94 -2.36 -6.41 -5.43
CA LYS A 94 -1.42 -7.45 -5.87
C LYS A 94 -2.13 -8.68 -6.43
N GLU A 95 -3.26 -9.04 -5.85
CA GLU A 95 -4.11 -10.13 -6.36
C GLU A 95 -4.71 -9.77 -7.72
N LEU A 96 -5.30 -8.57 -7.84
CA LEU A 96 -5.90 -8.09 -9.08
C LEU A 96 -4.87 -7.95 -10.21
N GLU A 97 -3.67 -7.49 -9.90
CA GLU A 97 -2.57 -7.39 -10.86
C GLU A 97 -2.15 -8.77 -11.36
N LYS A 98 -2.13 -9.78 -10.49
CA LYS A 98 -1.87 -11.17 -10.86
C LYS A 98 -2.98 -11.71 -11.76
N GLU A 99 -4.25 -11.52 -11.39
CA GLU A 99 -5.39 -11.94 -12.21
C GLU A 99 -5.36 -11.28 -13.59
N GLN A 100 -5.07 -9.98 -13.64
CA GLN A 100 -4.89 -9.25 -14.89
C GLN A 100 -3.76 -9.87 -15.71
N ARG A 101 -2.59 -10.10 -15.11
CA ARG A 101 -1.45 -10.70 -15.81
C ARG A 101 -1.79 -12.08 -16.39
N ASP A 102 -2.50 -12.91 -15.65
CA ASP A 102 -2.91 -14.25 -16.07
C ASP A 102 -3.90 -14.19 -17.26
N VAL A 103 -4.83 -13.24 -17.25
CA VAL A 103 -5.75 -13.01 -18.38
C VAL A 103 -4.98 -12.48 -19.60
N TYR A 104 -4.15 -11.46 -19.42
CA TYR A 104 -3.44 -10.79 -20.51
C TYR A 104 -2.32 -11.65 -21.11
N GLN A 105 -1.75 -12.61 -20.36
CA GLN A 105 -0.70 -13.50 -20.83
C GLN A 105 -1.04 -14.15 -22.18
N ARG A 106 -2.29 -14.58 -22.35
CA ARG A 106 -2.80 -15.25 -23.56
C ARG A 106 -2.94 -14.32 -24.77
N TYR A 107 -2.93 -13.02 -24.54
CA TYR A 107 -3.05 -11.98 -25.55
C TYR A 107 -1.74 -11.22 -25.76
N THR A 108 -0.67 -11.62 -25.07
CA THR A 108 0.65 -11.03 -25.31
C THR A 108 1.09 -11.31 -26.75
N PRO A 109 1.80 -10.37 -27.40
CA PRO A 109 2.28 -10.57 -28.77
C PRO A 109 3.13 -11.84 -28.91
N GLN A 110 3.93 -12.17 -27.88
CA GLN A 110 4.75 -13.38 -27.87
C GLN A 110 3.91 -14.66 -27.83
N PHE A 111 2.87 -14.72 -26.98
CA PHE A 111 1.98 -15.88 -26.91
C PHE A 111 1.17 -16.04 -28.19
N LEU A 112 0.68 -14.94 -28.77
CA LEU A 112 -0.05 -14.97 -30.04
C LEU A 112 0.84 -15.42 -31.20
N LEU A 113 2.10 -14.98 -31.25
CA LEU A 113 3.09 -15.45 -32.23
C LEU A 113 3.40 -16.95 -32.05
N MET A 114 3.58 -17.40 -30.80
CA MET A 114 3.73 -18.83 -30.49
C MET A 114 2.53 -19.64 -31.00
N ARG A 115 1.30 -19.17 -30.73
CA ARG A 115 0.06 -19.81 -31.21
C ARG A 115 -0.01 -19.82 -32.74
N LEU A 116 0.40 -18.75 -33.41
CA LEU A 116 0.48 -18.68 -34.86
C LEU A 116 1.45 -19.74 -35.40
N ARG A 117 2.65 -19.87 -34.83
CA ARG A 117 3.63 -20.89 -35.21
C ARG A 117 3.09 -22.31 -35.03
N HIS A 118 2.43 -22.62 -33.91
CA HIS A 118 1.76 -23.91 -33.74
C HIS A 118 0.69 -24.16 -34.79
N SER A 119 -0.10 -23.14 -35.15
CA SER A 119 -1.10 -23.27 -36.22
C SER A 119 -0.50 -23.42 -37.61
N VAL A 120 0.75 -22.99 -37.83
CA VAL A 120 1.49 -23.26 -39.07
C VAL A 120 1.85 -24.74 -39.14
N THR A 121 2.49 -25.28 -38.09
CA THR A 121 2.87 -26.70 -38.01
C THR A 121 1.64 -27.59 -38.13
N ALA A 122 0.58 -27.33 -37.37
CA ALA A 122 -0.65 -28.13 -37.45
C ALA A 122 -1.30 -28.10 -38.85
N GLN A 123 -1.16 -26.99 -39.58
CA GLN A 123 -1.68 -26.90 -40.96
C GLN A 123 -0.81 -27.69 -41.94
N ASP A 124 0.50 -27.71 -41.72
CA ASP A 124 1.46 -28.50 -42.50
C ASP A 124 1.14 -29.99 -42.31
N ASP A 125 1.08 -30.45 -41.06
CA ASP A 125 0.74 -31.83 -40.68
C ASP A 125 -0.63 -32.26 -41.25
N ALA A 126 -1.63 -31.38 -41.19
CA ALA A 126 -2.95 -31.65 -41.76
C ALA A 126 -2.90 -31.79 -43.29
N SER A 127 -2.11 -30.94 -43.98
CA SER A 127 -1.94 -31.05 -45.43
C SER A 127 -1.18 -32.31 -45.84
N GLU A 128 -0.16 -32.71 -45.08
CA GLU A 128 0.57 -33.97 -45.28
C GLU A 128 -0.32 -35.19 -45.01
N THR A 129 -1.16 -35.14 -43.96
CA THR A 129 -2.13 -36.20 -43.67
C THR A 129 -3.13 -36.38 -44.82
N LEU A 130 -3.64 -35.26 -45.37
CA LEU A 130 -4.54 -35.25 -46.52
C LEU A 130 -3.86 -35.87 -47.76
N ALA A 131 -2.62 -35.48 -48.05
CA ALA A 131 -1.82 -36.05 -49.13
C ALA A 131 -1.59 -37.56 -48.96
N ASN A 132 -1.18 -37.99 -47.75
CA ASN A 132 -0.94 -39.39 -47.44
C ASN A 132 -2.21 -40.24 -47.56
N ALA A 133 -3.35 -39.73 -47.09
CA ALA A 133 -4.64 -40.41 -47.20
C ALA A 133 -5.05 -40.62 -48.67
N PHE A 134 -4.83 -39.62 -49.53
CA PHE A 134 -5.09 -39.74 -50.96
C PHE A 134 -4.20 -40.80 -51.63
N ILE A 135 -2.89 -40.82 -51.31
CA ILE A 135 -1.95 -41.84 -51.81
C ILE A 135 -2.35 -43.24 -51.34
N GLN A 136 -2.76 -43.37 -50.07
CA GLN A 136 -3.18 -44.66 -49.50
C GLN A 136 -4.51 -45.15 -50.11
N HIS A 137 -5.46 -44.26 -50.38
CA HIS A 137 -6.69 -44.61 -51.07
C HIS A 137 -6.43 -45.06 -52.51
N GLN A 138 -5.45 -44.43 -53.19
CA GLN A 138 -5.01 -44.85 -54.52
C GLN A 138 -4.27 -46.20 -54.51
N SER A 139 -3.52 -46.52 -53.45
CA SER A 139 -2.79 -47.79 -53.34
C SER A 139 -3.68 -48.96 -52.91
N LEU A 140 -4.68 -48.74 -52.05
CA LEU A 140 -5.59 -49.78 -51.55
C LEU A 140 -6.70 -50.16 -52.55
N GLY A 141 -6.96 -49.31 -53.55
CA GLY A 141 -7.86 -49.59 -54.68
C GLY A 141 -7.35 -50.63 -55.70
N THR A 142 -6.38 -51.48 -55.34
CA THR A 142 -5.71 -52.42 -56.26
C THR A 142 -5.84 -53.91 -55.91
N SER A 143 -6.70 -54.28 -54.96
CA SER A 143 -6.94 -55.69 -54.63
C SER A 143 -8.42 -55.95 -54.44
N GLU A 144 -9.09 -56.29 -55.55
CA GLU A 144 -10.24 -57.20 -55.70
C GLU A 144 -11.22 -56.73 -56.80
N SER A 145 -10.80 -56.84 -58.08
CA SER A 145 -11.63 -57.40 -59.16
C SER A 145 -10.97 -57.24 -60.55
N PRO A 146 -11.03 -58.26 -61.42
CA PRO A 146 -10.35 -58.26 -62.71
C PRO A 146 -11.29 -57.81 -63.84
N SER A 147 -11.68 -56.54 -63.91
CA SER A 147 -12.18 -55.94 -65.17
C SER A 147 -12.44 -54.44 -65.02
N GLY A 148 -11.76 -53.62 -65.83
CA GLY A 148 -12.19 -52.25 -66.15
C GLY A 148 -11.78 -51.14 -65.17
N THR A 149 -10.61 -50.54 -65.40
CA THR A 149 -10.27 -49.13 -65.08
C THR A 149 -10.69 -48.62 -63.69
N SER A 150 -9.97 -49.01 -62.64
CA SER A 150 -9.98 -48.35 -61.33
C SER A 150 -9.06 -47.12 -61.33
N THR A 151 -9.32 -46.17 -62.23
CA THR A 151 -8.85 -44.79 -62.04
C THR A 151 -9.72 -44.15 -60.94
N PRO A 152 -9.14 -43.49 -59.92
CA PRO A 152 -9.95 -42.67 -59.01
C PRO A 152 -10.84 -41.77 -59.84
N SER A 153 -12.11 -41.65 -59.44
CA SER A 153 -13.08 -40.86 -60.21
C SER A 153 -12.51 -39.46 -60.39
N GLY A 154 -12.54 -38.90 -61.61
CA GLY A 154 -11.95 -37.57 -61.87
C GLY A 154 -12.43 -36.51 -60.86
N LYS A 155 -13.66 -36.68 -60.37
CA LYS A 155 -14.24 -35.88 -59.30
C LYS A 155 -13.50 -35.99 -57.96
N GLU A 156 -13.08 -37.17 -57.53
CA GLU A 156 -12.32 -37.38 -56.28
C GLU A 156 -10.93 -36.74 -56.35
N ILE A 157 -10.31 -36.78 -57.53
CA ILE A 157 -9.04 -36.12 -57.80
C ILE A 157 -9.21 -34.60 -57.75
N ASP A 158 -10.24 -34.08 -58.40
CA ASP A 158 -10.51 -32.64 -58.42
C ASP A 158 -10.86 -32.09 -57.02
N ASP A 159 -11.64 -32.85 -56.24
CA ASP A 159 -11.99 -32.53 -54.87
C ASP A 159 -10.75 -32.53 -53.95
N PHE A 160 -9.87 -33.54 -54.06
CA PHE A 160 -8.58 -33.58 -53.37
C PHE A 160 -7.70 -32.37 -53.73
N ILE A 161 -7.54 -32.07 -55.03
CA ILE A 161 -6.71 -30.95 -55.50
C ILE A 161 -7.23 -29.64 -54.92
N LYS A 162 -8.56 -29.46 -54.88
CA LYS A 162 -9.18 -28.27 -54.32
C LYS A 162 -8.89 -28.14 -52.83
N GLU A 163 -9.15 -29.18 -52.06
CA GLU A 163 -8.97 -29.18 -50.59
C GLU A 163 -7.49 -29.01 -50.20
N TYR A 164 -6.58 -29.73 -50.86
CA TYR A 164 -5.15 -29.62 -50.63
C TYR A 164 -4.61 -28.23 -50.97
N LYS A 165 -5.04 -27.63 -52.09
CA LYS A 165 -4.67 -26.25 -52.46
C LYS A 165 -5.18 -25.24 -51.45
N GLU A 166 -6.42 -25.39 -50.97
CA GLU A 166 -6.98 -24.53 -49.93
C GLU A 166 -6.18 -24.64 -48.62
N ALA A 167 -5.83 -25.85 -48.19
CA ALA A 167 -5.00 -26.11 -47.02
C ALA A 167 -3.60 -25.47 -47.15
N ARG A 168 -2.90 -25.68 -48.28
CA ARG A 168 -1.56 -25.08 -48.52
C ARG A 168 -1.61 -23.56 -48.64
N LYS A 169 -2.69 -22.99 -49.19
CA LYS A 169 -2.89 -21.54 -49.24
C LYS A 169 -2.98 -20.94 -47.84
N VAL A 170 -3.70 -21.60 -46.91
CA VAL A 170 -3.77 -21.18 -45.50
C VAL A 170 -2.40 -21.31 -44.82
N TYR A 171 -1.69 -22.42 -45.05
CA TYR A 171 -0.33 -22.61 -44.54
C TYR A 171 0.61 -21.47 -44.97
N HIS A 172 0.76 -21.23 -46.27
CA HIS A 172 1.68 -20.21 -46.78
C HIS A 172 1.30 -18.80 -46.31
N LYS A 173 0.00 -18.49 -46.20
CA LYS A 173 -0.45 -17.22 -45.59
C LYS A 173 0.06 -17.10 -44.15
N ARG A 174 -0.13 -18.13 -43.32
CA ARG A 174 0.32 -18.11 -41.91
C ARG A 174 1.85 -18.02 -41.80
N VAL A 175 2.60 -18.69 -42.67
CA VAL A 175 4.08 -18.58 -42.75
C VAL A 175 4.50 -17.14 -43.05
N ILE A 176 3.94 -16.52 -44.09
CA ILE A 176 4.26 -15.13 -44.47
C ILE A 176 3.97 -14.17 -43.31
N TRP A 177 2.83 -14.34 -42.65
CA TRP A 177 2.47 -13.51 -41.49
C TRP A 177 3.38 -13.75 -40.29
N SER A 178 3.76 -15.00 -40.00
CA SER A 178 4.71 -15.35 -38.94
C SER A 178 6.10 -14.74 -39.18
N ASP A 179 6.58 -14.76 -40.43
CA ASP A 179 7.87 -14.18 -40.81
C ASP A 179 7.86 -12.66 -40.71
N ARG A 180 6.80 -12.01 -41.21
CA ARG A 180 6.63 -10.56 -41.08
C ARG A 180 6.58 -10.11 -39.63
N TRP A 181 5.85 -10.85 -38.79
CA TRP A 181 5.80 -10.59 -37.35
C TRP A 181 7.18 -10.76 -36.71
N THR A 182 7.89 -11.86 -37.00
CA THR A 182 9.24 -12.11 -36.46
C THR A 182 10.24 -11.02 -36.88
N LYS A 183 10.05 -10.40 -38.05
CA LYS A 183 10.86 -9.27 -38.55
C LYS A 183 10.43 -7.90 -37.99
N GLY A 184 9.44 -7.85 -37.09
CA GLY A 184 8.91 -6.60 -36.54
C GLY A 184 8.11 -5.75 -37.53
N GLN A 185 7.66 -6.33 -38.65
CA GLN A 185 6.89 -5.64 -39.69
C GLN A 185 5.37 -5.66 -39.42
N VAL A 186 4.96 -6.11 -38.24
CA VAL A 186 3.57 -6.12 -37.79
C VAL A 186 3.42 -5.05 -36.72
N GLU A 187 2.70 -3.99 -37.06
CA GLU A 187 2.34 -2.91 -36.16
C GLU A 187 0.92 -3.17 -35.64
N TRP A 188 0.76 -3.08 -34.32
CA TRP A 188 -0.56 -3.12 -33.68
C TRP A 188 -1.06 -1.68 -33.64
N ARG A 189 -2.30 -1.43 -34.06
CA ARG A 189 -2.91 -0.12 -33.84
C ARG A 189 -3.30 0.01 -32.39
N ASP A 190 -3.00 1.17 -31.80
CA ASP A 190 -3.35 1.51 -30.41
C ASP A 190 -4.80 2.00 -30.25
N ASP A 191 -5.71 1.63 -31.16
CA ASP A 191 -7.10 2.11 -31.19
C ASP A 191 -7.93 1.60 -29.98
#